data_AF-A0A2L2LJ91-F1
#
_entry.id   AF-A0A2L2LJ91-F1
#
_cell.length_a   1.000
_cell.length_b   1.000
_cell.length_c   1.000
_cell.angle_alpha   90.00
_cell.angle_beta   90.00
_cell.angle_gamma   90.00
#
_symmetry.space_group_name_H-M   'P 1'
#
loop_
_entity.id
_entity.type
_entity.pdbx_description
1 polymer ?
#
loop_
_entity_poly.entity_id
_entity_poly.type
_entity_poly.pdbx_seq_one_letter_code
_entity_poly.pdbx_strand_id
1 'polypeptide(L)'
;MSIPRDNYIGEPQYPGTWTTATPREGLRDIDEARIVSLAPDVCLTPVGSSVVPIPYPVVDFCGHDKNYTPSVRFTGKKAMVMRSFTTHVHGDAPGNRKGVKSGTVESICEPIGHADQVRAEGSHVIRHLDRFYMNSRNTQGEAIFVRSTQTYDPPKDDDPVRGSLRWQDGSDEGRVMSDASPEPLIMGAQYAQAQTATIPQSGGVARRGTYGRPTTTVDPRLLKGLRFWSSARGAAEIMDMVQQISEDRAVQDSAGQLGLNLSDPTDVLVARAHAWSKYHIDASPFYWDFPNSQVGRDAATKAITSMEAAAPGTLGEALQGDRTQLEKLRTAIKNAVSAATAAASVRVSGQPCAREALGAPGKYRGGAHFATALPLGDNLDSHHTPANSASYLPTWAGPAIQMLPEDHRATLSYGRKVTSPYISTQARLINSGQFMKAINMDILDIKRIAMLRGDPTRYDAAIAQMMAYAECLKREGIIK
;
A
#
# COMPACT_ATOMS: atom_id res chain seq x y z
N MET A 1 -24.36 14.90 -31.65
CA MET A 1 -24.27 13.83 -30.64
C MET A 1 -23.34 12.76 -31.18
N SER A 2 -22.18 12.55 -30.57
CA SER A 2 -21.24 11.49 -30.95
C SER A 2 -21.64 10.16 -30.32
N ILE A 3 -21.67 9.10 -31.13
CA ILE A 3 -21.96 7.74 -30.67
C ILE A 3 -20.74 7.24 -29.84
N PRO A 4 -20.93 6.65 -28.65
CA PRO A 4 -19.83 6.02 -27.90
C PRO A 4 -19.18 4.91 -28.74
N ARG A 5 -17.85 4.90 -28.83
CA ARG A 5 -17.09 3.94 -29.65
C ARG A 5 -16.60 2.72 -28.87
N ASP A 6 -16.91 2.62 -27.59
CA ASP A 6 -16.49 1.55 -26.69
C ASP A 6 -17.70 0.75 -26.15
N ASN A 7 -17.50 -0.57 -25.99
CA ASN A 7 -18.48 -1.47 -25.41
C ASN A 7 -18.50 -1.36 -23.86
N TYR A 8 -18.49 -0.13 -23.33
CA TYR A 8 -18.32 0.15 -21.91
C TYR A 8 -19.64 -0.05 -21.15
N ILE A 9 -19.75 -1.20 -20.47
CA ILE A 9 -20.79 -1.45 -19.47
C ILE A 9 -20.40 -0.64 -18.23
N GLY A 10 -21.06 0.51 -18.05
CA GLY A 10 -20.54 1.58 -17.18
C GLY A 10 -20.59 1.30 -15.67
N GLU A 11 -19.77 2.05 -14.93
CA GLU A 11 -19.82 2.15 -13.46
C GLU A 11 -20.07 3.63 -13.01
N PRO A 12 -20.05 4.00 -11.70
CA PRO A 12 -20.83 5.15 -11.23
C PRO A 12 -20.26 6.48 -11.73
N GLN A 13 -21.14 7.48 -11.82
CA GLN A 13 -20.95 8.82 -12.42
C GLN A 13 -19.58 9.47 -12.16
N TYR A 14 -18.57 9.06 -12.91
CA TYR A 14 -17.38 9.86 -13.15
C TYR A 14 -17.71 10.94 -14.19
N PRO A 15 -17.22 12.17 -14.01
CA PRO A 15 -17.49 13.24 -14.96
C PRO A 15 -16.92 12.87 -16.33
N GLY A 16 -17.72 13.03 -17.39
CA GLY A 16 -17.33 12.64 -18.74
C GLY A 16 -16.10 13.39 -19.24
N THR A 17 -15.43 12.83 -20.25
CA THR A 17 -14.21 13.37 -20.90
C THR A 17 -14.38 14.75 -21.55
N TRP A 18 -15.53 15.41 -21.38
CA TRP A 18 -15.88 16.75 -21.88
C TRP A 18 -16.34 17.72 -20.80
N THR A 19 -16.48 17.28 -19.54
CA THR A 19 -17.13 18.07 -18.47
C THR A 19 -16.36 18.00 -17.14
N THR A 20 -15.20 18.65 -17.07
CA THR A 20 -14.49 18.89 -15.80
C THR A 20 -13.89 20.30 -15.78
N ALA A 21 -14.18 21.07 -14.71
CA ALA A 21 -13.60 22.39 -14.46
C ALA A 21 -12.22 22.31 -13.77
N THR A 22 -11.45 21.25 -14.08
CA THR A 22 -10.21 20.88 -13.41
C THR A 22 -9.16 20.38 -14.41
N PRO A 23 -7.86 20.55 -14.13
CA PRO A 23 -6.83 20.63 -15.17
C PRO A 23 -6.55 19.30 -15.86
N ARG A 24 -6.54 19.35 -17.19
CA ARG A 24 -6.15 18.23 -18.06
C ARG A 24 -4.69 18.35 -18.42
N GLU A 25 -3.81 17.99 -17.50
CA GLU A 25 -2.37 18.01 -17.78
C GLU A 25 -2.04 17.06 -18.95
N GLY A 26 -1.33 17.59 -19.95
CA GLY A 26 -0.81 16.80 -21.06
C GLY A 26 0.24 15.80 -20.58
N LEU A 27 0.14 14.56 -21.04
CA LEU A 27 1.11 13.50 -20.79
C LEU A 27 2.44 13.81 -21.48
N ARG A 28 3.52 13.34 -20.88
CA ARG A 28 4.89 13.65 -21.28
C ARG A 28 5.86 12.59 -20.78
N ASP A 29 7.08 12.64 -21.30
CA ASP A 29 8.21 11.75 -21.02
C ASP A 29 8.74 11.92 -19.57
N ILE A 30 7.99 11.34 -18.62
CA ILE A 30 8.25 11.26 -17.17
C ILE A 30 7.47 10.09 -16.51
N ASP A 31 7.93 9.61 -15.35
CA ASP A 31 7.34 8.48 -14.63
C ASP A 31 6.32 8.87 -13.55
N GLU A 32 6.14 10.18 -13.27
CA GLU A 32 4.98 10.66 -12.49
C GLU A 32 3.67 10.55 -13.29
N ALA A 33 3.75 10.57 -14.62
CA ALA A 33 2.63 10.31 -15.51
C ALA A 33 2.51 8.80 -15.76
N ARG A 34 1.35 8.21 -15.47
CA ARG A 34 1.16 6.75 -15.48
C ARG A 34 -0.07 6.34 -16.26
N ILE A 35 -0.02 5.14 -16.83
CA ILE A 35 -1.17 4.48 -17.46
C ILE A 35 -1.53 3.32 -16.54
N VAL A 36 -2.74 3.31 -15.98
CA VAL A 36 -3.18 2.29 -14.99
C VAL A 36 -4.31 1.45 -15.56
N SER A 37 -4.30 0.14 -15.29
CA SER A 37 -5.35 -0.78 -15.73
C SER A 37 -6.70 -0.47 -15.08
N LEU A 38 -7.73 -0.26 -15.89
CA LEU A 38 -9.13 -0.11 -15.43
C LEU A 38 -9.79 -1.49 -15.26
N ALA A 39 -9.60 -2.34 -16.27
CA ALA A 39 -9.95 -3.75 -16.22
C ALA A 39 -8.68 -4.57 -15.96
N PRO A 40 -8.76 -5.71 -15.25
CA PRO A 40 -7.59 -6.54 -15.00
C PRO A 40 -7.01 -7.12 -16.29
N ASP A 41 -5.70 -7.19 -16.35
CA ASP A 41 -4.94 -7.82 -17.42
C ASP A 41 -4.97 -9.34 -17.25
N VAL A 42 -5.88 -10.01 -17.95
CA VAL A 42 -6.06 -11.45 -17.76
C VAL A 42 -5.00 -12.21 -18.57
N CYS A 43 -4.05 -12.84 -17.87
CA CYS A 43 -2.96 -13.60 -18.46
C CYS A 43 -3.01 -15.07 -18.04
N LEU A 44 -2.63 -15.95 -18.96
CA LEU A 44 -2.50 -17.38 -18.69
C LEU A 44 -1.28 -17.60 -17.77
N THR A 45 -1.52 -18.24 -16.63
CA THR A 45 -0.54 -18.37 -15.56
C THR A 45 -0.39 -19.83 -15.14
N PRO A 46 0.84 -20.37 -15.08
CA PRO A 46 1.11 -21.66 -14.47
C PRO A 46 0.85 -21.63 -12.95
N VAL A 47 -0.07 -22.47 -12.49
CA VAL A 47 -0.33 -22.74 -11.06
C VAL A 47 -0.19 -24.24 -10.84
N GLY A 48 0.99 -24.64 -10.36
CA GLY A 48 1.38 -26.05 -10.31
C GLY A 48 1.45 -26.65 -11.71
N SER A 49 0.70 -27.72 -11.96
CA SER A 49 0.59 -28.37 -13.28
C SER A 49 -0.49 -27.79 -14.20
N SER A 50 -1.30 -26.85 -13.71
CA SER A 50 -2.39 -26.23 -14.46
C SER A 50 -1.97 -24.88 -15.03
N VAL A 51 -2.55 -24.49 -16.17
CA VAL A 51 -2.48 -23.11 -16.68
C VAL A 51 -3.88 -22.51 -16.59
N VAL A 52 -4.03 -21.44 -15.82
CA VAL A 52 -5.32 -20.78 -15.56
C VAL A 52 -5.25 -19.29 -15.92
N PRO A 53 -6.34 -18.68 -16.41
CA PRO A 53 -6.42 -17.24 -16.62
C PRO A 53 -6.46 -16.53 -15.26
N ILE A 54 -5.48 -15.67 -14.99
CA ILE A 54 -5.39 -14.87 -13.75
C ILE A 54 -5.43 -13.38 -14.10
N PRO A 55 -6.26 -12.58 -13.41
CA PRO A 55 -6.27 -11.13 -13.53
C PRO A 55 -5.05 -10.47 -12.86
N TYR A 56 -4.28 -9.69 -13.62
CA TYR A 56 -3.18 -8.86 -13.10
C TYR A 56 -3.54 -7.37 -13.13
N PRO A 57 -3.27 -6.60 -12.06
CA PRO A 57 -3.22 -5.15 -12.17
C PRO A 57 -1.93 -4.78 -12.92
N VAL A 58 -2.05 -4.05 -14.02
CA VAL A 58 -0.88 -3.56 -14.78
C VAL A 58 -0.80 -2.04 -14.75
N VAL A 59 0.44 -1.56 -14.74
CA VAL A 59 0.77 -0.14 -14.80
C VAL A 59 1.89 0.07 -15.82
N ASP A 60 1.87 1.20 -16.50
CA ASP A 60 3.00 1.67 -17.30
C ASP A 60 3.30 3.12 -16.96
N PHE A 61 4.51 3.56 -17.29
CA PHE A 61 5.07 4.86 -16.95
C PHE A 61 5.38 5.60 -18.24
N CYS A 62 5.01 6.88 -18.31
CA CYS A 62 5.12 7.64 -19.54
C CYS A 62 6.57 8.02 -19.91
N GLY A 63 7.57 7.70 -19.08
CA GLY A 63 8.99 7.74 -19.41
C GLY A 63 9.49 6.54 -20.21
N HIS A 64 8.69 5.48 -20.40
CA HIS A 64 9.01 4.35 -21.29
C HIS A 64 8.77 4.68 -22.77
N ASP A 65 9.23 5.85 -23.20
CA ASP A 65 8.71 6.56 -24.35
C ASP A 65 9.06 5.94 -25.72
N LYS A 66 8.08 5.94 -26.63
CA LYS A 66 8.30 5.65 -28.04
C LYS A 66 7.40 6.54 -28.90
N ASN A 67 7.98 7.13 -29.94
CA ASN A 67 7.30 8.03 -30.89
C ASN A 67 6.62 9.26 -30.24
N TYR A 68 7.17 9.78 -29.14
CA TYR A 68 6.78 11.08 -28.55
C TYR A 68 7.23 12.23 -29.46
N THR A 69 6.92 13.48 -29.10
CA THR A 69 7.30 14.67 -29.88
C THR A 69 8.77 15.05 -29.68
N PRO A 70 9.66 14.99 -30.70
CA PRO A 70 11.03 15.49 -30.59
C PRO A 70 11.15 17.00 -30.36
N SER A 71 10.30 17.83 -30.97
CA SER A 71 10.41 19.30 -30.91
C SER A 71 9.45 19.91 -29.88
N VAL A 72 8.19 19.48 -29.84
CA VAL A 72 7.21 20.02 -28.88
C VAL A 72 7.47 19.45 -27.48
N ARG A 73 7.44 20.31 -26.46
CA ARG A 73 7.73 19.94 -25.06
C ARG A 73 6.73 20.54 -24.08
N PHE A 74 6.28 19.73 -23.13
CA PHE A 74 5.47 20.20 -22.00
C PHE A 74 6.34 20.28 -20.74
N THR A 75 6.61 21.49 -20.25
CA THR A 75 7.52 21.72 -19.10
C THR A 75 8.89 21.04 -19.34
N GLY A 76 9.49 21.26 -20.52
CA GLY A 76 10.81 20.74 -20.91
C GLY A 76 10.86 19.28 -21.39
N LYS A 77 9.79 18.49 -21.19
CA LYS A 77 9.73 17.06 -21.52
C LYS A 77 8.95 16.79 -22.80
N LYS A 78 9.36 15.79 -23.60
CA LYS A 78 8.67 15.40 -24.84
C LYS A 78 7.20 15.12 -24.55
N ALA A 79 6.27 15.63 -25.34
CA ALA A 79 4.84 15.42 -25.16
C ALA A 79 4.40 14.06 -25.73
N MET A 80 3.41 13.44 -25.08
CA MET A 80 2.76 12.24 -25.59
C MET A 80 1.61 12.63 -26.52
N VAL A 81 1.56 11.98 -27.68
CA VAL A 81 0.57 12.23 -28.74
C VAL A 81 -0.01 10.91 -29.27
N MET A 82 -1.06 10.97 -30.09
CA MET A 82 -1.81 9.79 -30.55
C MET A 82 -0.99 8.74 -31.31
N ARG A 83 0.13 9.12 -31.92
CA ARG A 83 1.09 8.20 -32.58
C ARG A 83 2.12 7.57 -31.61
N SER A 84 2.15 8.03 -30.37
CA SER A 84 3.08 7.59 -29.33
C SER A 84 2.58 6.32 -28.66
N PHE A 85 3.51 5.55 -28.12
CA PHE A 85 3.21 4.41 -27.26
C PHE A 85 4.30 4.27 -26.21
N THR A 86 4.01 3.58 -25.11
CA THR A 86 5.03 3.15 -24.14
C THR A 86 5.56 1.78 -24.52
N THR A 87 6.77 1.42 -24.09
CA THR A 87 7.44 0.21 -24.56
C THR A 87 7.02 -1.09 -23.85
N HIS A 88 6.55 -1.05 -22.59
CA HIS A 88 6.24 -2.25 -21.81
C HIS A 88 5.43 -1.96 -20.53
N VAL A 89 4.31 -2.67 -20.32
CA VAL A 89 3.60 -2.69 -19.03
C VAL A 89 4.38 -3.45 -17.95
N HIS A 90 3.98 -3.22 -16.69
CA HIS A 90 4.51 -3.84 -15.49
C HIS A 90 3.37 -4.51 -14.70
N GLY A 91 3.59 -5.76 -14.26
CA GLY A 91 2.73 -6.44 -13.28
C GLY A 91 2.19 -7.80 -13.71
N ASP A 92 2.19 -8.10 -15.01
CA ASP A 92 1.68 -9.33 -15.62
C ASP A 92 2.74 -10.41 -15.88
N ALA A 93 4.02 -10.13 -15.61
CA ALA A 93 5.14 -11.07 -15.74
C ALA A 93 4.90 -12.52 -15.22
N PRO A 94 4.15 -12.76 -14.11
CA PRO A 94 3.83 -14.13 -13.67
C PRO A 94 2.95 -14.89 -14.67
N GLY A 95 2.14 -14.18 -15.45
CA GLY A 95 1.35 -14.66 -16.58
C GLY A 95 2.20 -15.00 -17.81
N ASN A 96 3.29 -15.75 -17.62
CA ASN A 96 4.28 -16.07 -18.65
C ASN A 96 3.75 -16.96 -19.81
N ARG A 97 2.51 -17.47 -19.71
CA ARG A 97 1.78 -18.08 -20.84
C ARG A 97 0.97 -17.04 -21.64
N LYS A 98 1.19 -15.75 -21.36
CA LYS A 98 0.72 -14.54 -22.04
C LYS A 98 -0.75 -14.19 -21.82
N GLY A 99 -1.09 -12.94 -22.11
CA GLY A 99 -2.43 -12.38 -22.14
C GLY A 99 -3.41 -13.22 -22.95
N VAL A 100 -4.58 -13.48 -22.37
CA VAL A 100 -5.64 -14.33 -22.97
C VAL A 100 -6.13 -13.76 -24.31
N LYS A 101 -6.11 -12.44 -24.46
CA LYS A 101 -6.57 -11.72 -25.66
C LYS A 101 -5.42 -11.24 -26.55
N SER A 102 -4.31 -10.76 -25.97
CA SER A 102 -3.19 -10.20 -26.77
C SER A 102 -2.15 -11.24 -27.21
N GLY A 103 -1.97 -12.33 -26.47
CA GLY A 103 -0.81 -13.21 -26.66
C GLY A 103 0.53 -12.56 -26.31
N THR A 104 0.54 -11.49 -25.51
CA THR A 104 1.75 -10.79 -25.02
C THR A 104 1.90 -10.85 -23.50
N VAL A 105 3.09 -10.46 -23.01
CA VAL A 105 3.37 -10.18 -21.60
C VAL A 105 4.30 -8.97 -21.58
N GLU A 106 4.19 -8.08 -20.60
CA GLU A 106 5.04 -6.86 -20.48
C GLU A 106 5.16 -6.06 -21.80
N SER A 107 4.03 -5.85 -22.49
CA SER A 107 3.98 -5.22 -23.82
C SER A 107 3.41 -3.81 -23.83
N ILE A 108 3.41 -3.16 -24.99
CA ILE A 108 3.15 -1.72 -25.18
C ILE A 108 1.78 -1.25 -24.65
N CYS A 109 1.69 0.03 -24.27
CA CYS A 109 0.42 0.75 -24.17
C CYS A 109 0.24 1.76 -25.32
N GLU A 110 -0.96 1.79 -25.91
CA GLU A 110 -1.34 2.67 -27.01
C GLU A 110 -2.51 3.57 -26.60
N PRO A 111 -2.49 4.89 -26.88
CA PRO A 111 -3.62 5.77 -26.56
C PRO A 111 -4.87 5.45 -27.39
N ILE A 112 -6.03 5.64 -26.77
CA ILE A 112 -7.37 5.53 -27.37
C ILE A 112 -8.06 6.91 -27.34
N GLY A 113 -8.07 7.55 -26.16
CA GLY A 113 -8.57 8.91 -25.97
C GLY A 113 -7.51 9.95 -26.30
N HIS A 114 -7.93 11.15 -26.68
CA HIS A 114 -7.05 12.28 -26.97
C HIS A 114 -7.81 13.62 -26.87
N ALA A 115 -7.10 14.74 -26.95
CA ALA A 115 -7.69 16.06 -27.13
C ALA A 115 -8.29 16.23 -28.54
N ASP A 116 -9.50 16.79 -28.67
CA ASP A 116 -10.13 17.00 -30.00
C ASP A 116 -9.43 18.08 -30.83
N GLN A 117 -9.04 19.19 -30.21
CA GLN A 117 -8.50 20.36 -30.93
C GLN A 117 -6.99 20.53 -30.75
N VAL A 118 -6.43 20.12 -29.60
CA VAL A 118 -5.01 20.34 -29.28
C VAL A 118 -4.14 19.28 -29.94
N ARG A 119 -3.21 19.72 -30.80
CA ARG A 119 -2.24 18.88 -31.49
C ARG A 119 -0.82 19.36 -31.24
N ALA A 120 0.13 18.43 -31.24
CA ALA A 120 1.56 18.70 -31.24
C ALA A 120 2.18 17.91 -32.41
N GLU A 121 2.94 18.61 -33.27
CA GLU A 121 3.51 18.03 -34.50
C GLU A 121 2.46 17.27 -35.35
N GLY A 122 1.29 17.89 -35.56
CA GLY A 122 0.18 17.34 -36.32
C GLY A 122 -0.60 16.18 -35.65
N SER A 123 -0.13 15.65 -34.51
CA SER A 123 -0.78 14.54 -33.79
C SER A 123 -1.51 15.03 -32.55
N HIS A 124 -2.68 14.45 -32.24
CA HIS A 124 -3.49 14.87 -31.09
C HIS A 124 -2.77 14.60 -29.76
N VAL A 125 -2.84 15.56 -28.84
CA VAL A 125 -2.20 15.48 -27.51
C VAL A 125 -2.99 14.56 -26.59
N ILE A 126 -2.27 13.75 -25.81
CA ILE A 126 -2.84 12.89 -24.76
C ILE A 126 -2.82 13.60 -23.41
N ARG A 127 -3.90 13.46 -22.62
CA ARG A 127 -4.13 14.15 -21.35
C ARG A 127 -4.47 13.18 -20.23
N HIS A 128 -4.45 13.68 -19.00
CA HIS A 128 -5.09 12.99 -17.88
C HIS A 128 -6.54 12.59 -18.22
N LEU A 129 -6.92 11.37 -17.82
CA LEU A 129 -8.18 10.66 -18.07
C LEU A 129 -8.43 10.25 -19.53
N ASP A 130 -7.49 10.45 -20.45
CA ASP A 130 -7.58 9.81 -21.76
C ASP A 130 -7.30 8.30 -21.63
N ARG A 131 -8.12 7.48 -22.31
CA ARG A 131 -8.09 6.01 -22.24
C ARG A 131 -6.94 5.41 -23.04
N PHE A 132 -6.49 4.23 -22.65
CA PHE A 132 -5.40 3.47 -23.28
C PHE A 132 -5.75 2.00 -23.50
N TYR A 133 -5.20 1.40 -24.54
CA TYR A 133 -4.97 -0.04 -24.58
C TYR A 133 -3.67 -0.35 -23.83
N MET A 134 -3.67 -1.42 -23.04
CA MET A 134 -2.49 -1.88 -22.30
C MET A 134 -2.13 -3.32 -22.69
N ASN A 135 -0.84 -3.65 -22.59
CA ASN A 135 -0.28 -4.96 -22.91
C ASN A 135 -0.72 -5.46 -24.30
N SER A 136 -0.43 -4.69 -25.36
CA SER A 136 -0.91 -4.98 -26.73
C SER A 136 -2.41 -5.29 -26.80
N ARG A 137 -3.22 -4.42 -26.16
CA ARG A 137 -4.70 -4.46 -26.14
C ARG A 137 -5.31 -5.66 -25.41
N ASN A 138 -4.57 -6.34 -24.54
CA ASN A 138 -5.13 -7.38 -23.68
C ASN A 138 -6.17 -6.80 -22.72
N THR A 139 -5.84 -5.66 -22.10
CA THR A 139 -6.75 -4.87 -21.27
C THR A 139 -6.82 -3.40 -21.70
N GLN A 140 -7.64 -2.62 -21.00
CA GLN A 140 -7.77 -1.18 -21.14
C GLN A 140 -7.41 -0.48 -19.83
N GLY A 141 -6.83 0.71 -19.97
CA GLY A 141 -6.38 1.56 -18.88
C GLY A 141 -6.68 3.02 -19.09
N GLU A 142 -6.17 3.84 -18.18
CA GLU A 142 -6.37 5.29 -18.15
C GLU A 142 -5.10 6.03 -17.75
N ALA A 143 -4.90 7.20 -18.36
CA ALA A 143 -3.81 8.11 -18.02
C ALA A 143 -4.07 8.86 -16.71
N ILE A 144 -3.28 8.58 -15.67
CA ILE A 144 -3.29 9.29 -14.38
C ILE A 144 -2.09 10.22 -14.31
N PHE A 145 -2.35 11.53 -14.37
CA PHE A 145 -1.32 12.55 -14.25
C PHE A 145 -1.90 13.91 -13.80
N VAL A 146 -1.74 14.21 -12.51
CA VAL A 146 -2.13 15.50 -11.90
C VAL A 146 -1.04 15.89 -10.90
N ARG A 147 -0.43 17.06 -11.07
CA ARG A 147 0.55 17.63 -10.14
C ARG A 147 -0.06 18.69 -9.22
N SER A 148 -1.14 19.34 -9.67
CA SER A 148 -1.91 20.27 -8.83
C SER A 148 -3.36 20.33 -9.29
N THR A 149 -4.29 20.36 -8.33
CA THR A 149 -5.71 20.69 -8.55
C THR A 149 -6.01 22.17 -8.27
N GLN A 150 -4.99 22.99 -7.98
CA GLN A 150 -5.15 24.42 -7.75
C GLN A 150 -5.61 25.11 -9.02
N THR A 151 -6.74 25.81 -8.95
CA THR A 151 -7.12 26.84 -9.92
C THR A 151 -6.29 28.10 -9.67
N TYR A 152 -5.61 28.58 -10.70
CA TYR A 152 -5.03 29.92 -10.73
C TYR A 152 -6.04 30.88 -11.35
N ASP A 153 -6.05 32.14 -10.90
CA ASP A 153 -6.80 33.19 -11.59
C ASP A 153 -6.34 33.28 -13.06
N PRO A 154 -7.23 33.63 -14.00
CA PRO A 154 -6.83 33.86 -15.38
C PRO A 154 -5.73 34.94 -15.42
N PRO A 155 -4.75 34.84 -16.34
CA PRO A 155 -3.80 35.91 -16.58
C PRO A 155 -4.55 37.24 -16.77
N LYS A 156 -4.07 38.29 -16.10
CA LYS A 156 -4.61 39.62 -16.35
C LYS A 156 -4.24 40.00 -17.78
N ASP A 157 -5.21 40.52 -18.53
CA ASP A 157 -4.98 41.06 -19.86
C ASP A 157 -4.22 42.39 -19.72
N ASP A 158 -2.88 42.29 -19.67
CA ASP A 158 -1.92 43.40 -19.58
C ASP A 158 -1.16 43.62 -20.90
N ASP A 159 -1.64 43.03 -22.00
CA ASP A 159 -1.11 43.24 -23.34
C ASP A 159 -1.37 44.69 -23.80
N PRO A 160 -0.33 45.47 -24.15
CA PRO A 160 -0.51 46.83 -24.69
C PRO A 160 -1.26 46.86 -26.04
N VAL A 161 -1.40 45.73 -26.74
CA VAL A 161 -2.14 45.61 -28.00
C VAL A 161 -3.62 45.30 -27.73
N ARG A 162 -4.43 46.35 -27.66
CA ARG A 162 -5.89 46.29 -27.44
C ARG A 162 -6.62 45.46 -28.51
N GLY A 163 -6.69 44.14 -28.32
CA GLY A 163 -7.43 43.22 -29.20
C GLY A 163 -6.80 41.85 -29.44
N SER A 164 -5.61 41.55 -28.90
CA SER A 164 -4.90 40.27 -29.15
C SER A 164 -5.66 39.00 -28.72
N LEU A 165 -6.63 39.11 -27.80
CA LEU A 165 -7.54 38.03 -27.38
C LEU A 165 -8.99 38.18 -27.88
N ARG A 166 -9.25 39.05 -28.89
CA ARG A 166 -10.58 39.12 -29.49
C ARG A 166 -10.82 37.98 -30.48
N TRP A 167 -11.54 36.98 -29.99
CA TRP A 167 -12.35 36.09 -30.81
C TRP A 167 -13.37 36.93 -31.60
N GLN A 168 -13.00 37.36 -32.81
CA GLN A 168 -13.92 38.01 -33.75
C GLN A 168 -14.48 36.95 -34.70
N ASP A 169 -15.80 36.83 -34.67
CA ASP A 169 -16.67 36.25 -35.70
C ASP A 169 -16.36 34.80 -36.09
N GLY A 170 -16.81 33.88 -35.23
CA GLY A 170 -16.64 32.42 -35.35
C GLY A 170 -17.14 31.84 -36.68
N SER A 171 -16.23 31.74 -37.66
CA SER A 171 -16.50 31.23 -39.00
C SER A 171 -15.40 30.29 -39.55
N ASP A 172 -14.22 30.24 -38.93
CA ASP A 172 -13.07 29.40 -39.36
C ASP A 172 -13.03 28.04 -38.60
N GLU A 173 -14.09 27.22 -38.69
CA GLU A 173 -13.97 25.80 -38.33
C GLU A 173 -13.04 25.08 -39.33
N GLY A 174 -11.85 24.68 -38.86
CA GLY A 174 -10.93 23.81 -39.60
C GLY A 174 -9.62 24.43 -40.07
N ARG A 175 -9.36 25.72 -39.82
CA ARG A 175 -8.09 26.35 -40.24
C ARG A 175 -6.94 25.99 -39.29
N VAL A 176 -6.00 25.19 -39.80
CA VAL A 176 -4.76 24.83 -39.07
C VAL A 176 -3.79 26.01 -39.13
N MET A 177 -3.56 26.66 -37.99
CA MET A 177 -2.48 27.62 -37.81
C MET A 177 -1.29 26.90 -37.16
N SER A 178 -0.35 26.43 -37.98
CA SER A 178 0.92 25.85 -37.53
C SER A 178 2.09 26.70 -38.05
N ASP A 179 2.84 27.29 -37.12
CA ASP A 179 4.10 27.97 -37.33
C ASP A 179 5.28 27.02 -37.58
N ALA A 180 5.14 25.75 -37.18
CA ALA A 180 6.09 24.67 -37.43
C ALA A 180 6.21 24.29 -38.92
N SER A 181 7.00 25.07 -39.66
CA SER A 181 7.49 24.67 -40.98
C SER A 181 8.58 23.60 -40.83
N PRO A 182 8.50 22.44 -41.51
CA PRO A 182 9.58 21.45 -41.49
C PRO A 182 10.76 21.94 -42.33
N GLU A 183 11.98 21.74 -41.83
CA GLU A 183 13.19 21.88 -42.65
C GLU A 183 13.16 20.88 -43.84
N PRO A 184 13.69 21.25 -45.02
CA PRO A 184 13.55 20.44 -46.22
C PRO A 184 14.35 19.13 -46.13
N LEU A 185 13.72 18.04 -46.60
CA LEU A 185 14.31 16.71 -46.70
C LEU A 185 15.55 16.71 -47.60
N ILE A 186 16.69 16.23 -47.08
CA ILE A 186 17.87 15.94 -47.90
C ILE A 186 17.62 14.63 -48.66
N MET A 187 17.34 14.75 -49.96
CA MET A 187 17.24 13.62 -50.89
C MET A 187 18.57 12.86 -50.96
N GLY A 188 18.57 11.61 -50.47
CA GLY A 188 19.72 10.70 -50.57
C GLY A 188 20.02 9.87 -49.31
N ALA A 189 19.47 10.21 -48.15
CA ALA A 189 19.70 9.46 -46.91
C ALA A 189 18.92 8.12 -46.90
N GLN A 190 19.65 7.00 -46.94
CA GLN A 190 19.07 5.65 -46.79
C GLN A 190 18.99 5.27 -45.30
N TYR A 191 17.83 4.78 -44.86
CA TYR A 191 17.62 4.21 -43.53
C TYR A 191 17.17 2.74 -43.63
N ALA A 192 17.75 1.88 -42.81
CA ALA A 192 17.66 0.43 -42.96
C ALA A 192 16.28 -0.15 -42.58
N GLN A 193 15.82 -1.11 -43.38
CA GLN A 193 14.66 -1.95 -43.07
C GLN A 193 15.12 -3.27 -42.44
N ALA A 194 14.36 -3.79 -41.46
CA ALA A 194 14.56 -5.11 -40.88
C ALA A 194 13.40 -6.05 -41.23
N GLN A 195 13.72 -7.28 -41.62
CA GLN A 195 12.77 -8.29 -42.12
C GLN A 195 12.19 -9.17 -40.99
N THR A 196 11.07 -9.82 -41.26
CA THR A 196 10.37 -10.76 -40.37
C THR A 196 10.78 -12.23 -40.61
N ALA A 197 10.70 -13.06 -39.56
CA ALA A 197 10.92 -14.51 -39.59
C ALA A 197 9.91 -15.27 -38.69
N THR A 198 9.74 -16.58 -38.88
CA THR A 198 8.45 -17.26 -38.59
C THR A 198 8.58 -18.69 -38.00
N ILE A 199 7.65 -19.07 -37.08
CA ILE A 199 7.23 -20.43 -36.60
C ILE A 199 8.32 -21.38 -35.96
N PRO A 200 8.00 -22.52 -35.26
CA PRO A 200 6.72 -23.20 -34.95
C PRO A 200 6.47 -23.66 -33.47
N GLN A 201 5.37 -24.41 -33.25
CA GLN A 201 4.85 -24.92 -31.97
C GLN A 201 5.38 -26.31 -31.53
N SER A 202 5.41 -26.51 -30.20
CA SER A 202 5.03 -27.74 -29.48
C SER A 202 4.59 -27.32 -28.05
N GLY A 203 4.06 -28.13 -27.13
CA GLY A 203 3.64 -29.53 -27.05
C GLY A 203 3.04 -29.77 -25.64
N GLY A 204 2.33 -30.87 -25.36
CA GLY A 204 1.77 -31.07 -24.00
C GLY A 204 1.45 -32.52 -23.57
N VAL A 205 1.53 -32.78 -22.26
CA VAL A 205 1.03 -33.98 -21.56
C VAL A 205 0.59 -33.58 -20.14
N ALA A 206 -0.48 -34.19 -19.61
CA ALA A 206 -1.01 -33.94 -18.26
C ALA A 206 -1.18 -35.24 -17.44
N ARG A 207 -1.16 -35.15 -16.11
CA ARG A 207 -1.62 -36.20 -15.18
C ARG A 207 -2.35 -35.58 -13.96
N ARG A 208 -3.31 -36.34 -13.42
CA ARG A 208 -4.35 -35.92 -12.46
C ARG A 208 -4.15 -36.61 -11.09
N GLY A 209 -4.61 -35.97 -10.00
CA GLY A 209 -4.72 -36.56 -8.67
C GLY A 209 -5.77 -35.81 -7.82
N THR A 210 -6.47 -36.52 -6.94
CA THR A 210 -7.69 -36.04 -6.23
C THR A 210 -7.63 -36.29 -4.72
N TYR A 211 -8.09 -35.35 -3.89
CA TYR A 211 -8.32 -35.55 -2.45
C TYR A 211 -9.58 -34.82 -1.93
N GLY A 212 -10.13 -35.30 -0.80
CA GLY A 212 -11.51 -35.07 -0.34
C GLY A 212 -11.74 -33.99 0.75
N ARG A 213 -12.89 -34.11 1.44
CA ARG A 213 -13.59 -33.02 2.18
C ARG A 213 -13.88 -33.38 3.66
N PRO A 214 -13.79 -32.45 4.63
CA PRO A 214 -14.09 -32.69 6.05
C PRO A 214 -15.49 -32.22 6.51
N THR A 215 -15.89 -32.61 7.73
CA THR A 215 -17.22 -32.41 8.36
C THR A 215 -17.15 -31.70 9.73
N THR A 216 -18.23 -31.04 10.17
CA THR A 216 -18.35 -30.36 11.48
C THR A 216 -19.74 -30.51 12.11
N THR A 217 -19.82 -30.49 13.45
CA THR A 217 -21.07 -30.51 14.25
C THR A 217 -21.23 -29.20 15.04
N VAL A 218 -22.48 -28.84 15.41
CA VAL A 218 -22.88 -27.52 15.95
C VAL A 218 -23.21 -27.58 17.46
N ASP A 219 -22.98 -26.49 18.18
CA ASP A 219 -23.17 -26.37 19.64
C ASP A 219 -24.65 -26.54 20.10
N PRO A 220 -24.93 -27.35 21.15
CA PRO A 220 -26.28 -27.56 21.69
C PRO A 220 -27.01 -26.32 22.22
N ARG A 221 -26.31 -25.27 22.65
CA ARG A 221 -26.91 -23.99 23.10
C ARG A 221 -27.56 -23.27 21.92
N LEU A 222 -26.84 -23.18 20.78
CA LEU A 222 -27.36 -22.55 19.54
C LEU A 222 -28.63 -23.26 19.03
N LEU A 223 -28.67 -24.59 19.13
CA LEU A 223 -29.84 -25.41 18.75
C LEU A 223 -31.10 -25.14 19.60
N LYS A 224 -30.96 -24.58 20.82
CA LYS A 224 -32.10 -24.14 21.64
C LYS A 224 -32.56 -22.73 21.26
N GLY A 225 -31.62 -21.79 21.08
CA GLY A 225 -31.92 -20.39 20.73
C GLY A 225 -32.63 -20.22 19.39
N LEU A 226 -32.28 -21.05 18.38
CA LEU A 226 -32.89 -21.06 17.04
C LEU A 226 -34.42 -21.12 17.00
N ARG A 227 -35.09 -21.55 18.09
CA ARG A 227 -36.57 -21.59 18.19
C ARG A 227 -37.22 -20.22 18.39
N PHE A 228 -36.45 -19.17 18.71
CA PHE A 228 -36.96 -17.83 19.03
C PHE A 228 -36.41 -16.70 18.13
N TRP A 229 -35.60 -17.06 17.12
CA TRP A 229 -34.94 -16.14 16.17
C TRP A 229 -35.92 -15.15 15.50
N SER A 230 -37.18 -15.52 15.30
CA SER A 230 -38.21 -14.72 14.63
C SER A 230 -38.68 -13.47 15.41
N SER A 231 -38.09 -13.16 16.57
CA SER A 231 -38.37 -11.97 17.36
C SER A 231 -37.11 -11.17 17.66
N ALA A 232 -37.22 -9.84 17.73
CA ALA A 232 -36.08 -8.97 18.06
C ALA A 232 -35.47 -9.27 19.44
N ARG A 233 -36.27 -9.75 20.41
CA ARG A 233 -35.77 -10.23 21.71
C ARG A 233 -34.99 -11.54 21.57
N GLY A 234 -35.53 -12.52 20.85
CA GLY A 234 -34.83 -13.78 20.60
C GLY A 234 -33.56 -13.61 19.77
N ALA A 235 -33.50 -12.64 18.86
CA ALA A 235 -32.27 -12.27 18.16
C ALA A 235 -31.21 -11.69 19.11
N ALA A 236 -31.60 -10.83 20.06
CA ALA A 236 -30.70 -10.31 21.09
C ALA A 236 -30.21 -11.41 22.04
N GLU A 237 -31.11 -12.30 22.50
CA GLU A 237 -30.76 -13.47 23.33
C GLU A 237 -29.78 -14.42 22.61
N ILE A 238 -29.97 -14.67 21.31
CA ILE A 238 -29.04 -15.48 20.51
C ILE A 238 -27.67 -14.81 20.38
N MET A 239 -27.62 -13.48 20.20
CA MET A 239 -26.34 -12.75 20.13
C MET A 239 -25.60 -12.75 21.47
N ASP A 240 -26.32 -12.60 22.59
CA ASP A 240 -25.77 -12.73 23.95
C ASP A 240 -25.25 -14.17 24.20
N MET A 241 -26.00 -15.20 23.78
CA MET A 241 -25.53 -16.58 23.84
C MET A 241 -24.29 -16.84 22.97
N VAL A 242 -24.20 -16.24 21.78
CA VAL A 242 -23.01 -16.33 20.91
C VAL A 242 -21.81 -15.64 21.57
N GLN A 243 -22.02 -14.48 22.19
CA GLN A 243 -20.99 -13.76 22.94
C GLN A 243 -20.49 -14.61 24.13
N GLN A 244 -21.39 -15.18 24.93
CA GLN A 244 -21.04 -16.06 26.05
C GLN A 244 -20.29 -17.33 25.60
N ILE A 245 -20.67 -17.94 24.47
CA ILE A 245 -19.94 -19.09 23.90
C ILE A 245 -18.54 -18.69 23.41
N SER A 246 -18.41 -17.50 22.83
CA SER A 246 -17.12 -16.93 22.41
C SER A 246 -16.20 -16.68 23.61
N GLU A 247 -16.74 -16.12 24.70
CA GLU A 247 -16.03 -15.87 25.94
C GLU A 247 -15.64 -17.17 26.67
N ASP A 248 -16.57 -18.13 26.83
CA ASP A 248 -16.30 -19.46 27.40
C ASP A 248 -15.13 -20.14 26.66
N ARG A 249 -15.13 -20.07 25.32
CA ARG A 249 -14.07 -20.65 24.48
C ARG A 249 -12.74 -19.91 24.64
N ALA A 250 -12.76 -18.58 24.65
CA ALA A 250 -11.56 -17.77 24.87
C ALA A 250 -10.92 -18.03 26.25
N VAL A 251 -11.72 -18.31 27.27
CA VAL A 251 -11.27 -18.72 28.61
C VAL A 251 -10.67 -20.13 28.59
N GLN A 252 -11.31 -21.10 27.92
CA GLN A 252 -10.76 -22.45 27.75
C GLN A 252 -9.43 -22.47 27.00
N ASP A 253 -9.34 -21.76 25.87
CA ASP A 253 -8.11 -21.63 25.08
C ASP A 253 -7.00 -20.93 25.90
N SER A 254 -7.36 -19.97 26.76
CA SER A 254 -6.45 -19.27 27.67
C SER A 254 -5.92 -20.17 28.78
N ALA A 255 -6.79 -20.97 29.41
CA ALA A 255 -6.39 -21.93 30.43
C ALA A 255 -5.46 -23.00 29.85
N GLY A 256 -5.76 -23.51 28.65
CA GLY A 256 -4.88 -24.45 27.94
C GLY A 256 -3.50 -23.87 27.60
N GLN A 257 -3.42 -22.57 27.24
CA GLN A 257 -2.14 -21.88 26.99
C GLN A 257 -1.30 -21.65 28.25
N LEU A 258 -1.95 -21.44 29.41
CA LEU A 258 -1.30 -21.13 30.67
C LEU A 258 -1.12 -22.35 31.60
N GLY A 259 -1.69 -23.51 31.25
CA GLY A 259 -1.65 -24.72 32.07
C GLY A 259 -2.54 -24.66 33.31
N LEU A 260 -3.61 -23.86 33.28
CA LEU A 260 -4.48 -23.57 34.42
C LEU A 260 -5.59 -24.61 34.59
N ASN A 261 -5.95 -24.91 35.83
CA ASN A 261 -7.04 -25.79 36.20
C ASN A 261 -8.34 -24.99 36.38
N LEU A 262 -9.22 -25.03 35.38
CA LEU A 262 -10.54 -24.36 35.44
C LEU A 262 -11.50 -24.89 36.53
N SER A 263 -11.08 -25.85 37.35
CA SER A 263 -11.79 -26.24 38.59
C SER A 263 -11.47 -25.33 39.79
N ASP A 264 -10.36 -24.58 39.74
CA ASP A 264 -9.99 -23.59 40.76
C ASP A 264 -10.54 -22.20 40.37
N PRO A 265 -11.35 -21.54 41.22
CA PRO A 265 -11.87 -20.19 40.96
C PRO A 265 -10.78 -19.14 40.65
N THR A 266 -9.57 -19.30 41.22
CA THR A 266 -8.42 -18.42 40.97
C THR A 266 -7.94 -18.56 39.54
N ASP A 267 -7.74 -19.79 39.08
CA ASP A 267 -7.30 -20.11 37.73
C ASP A 267 -8.35 -19.70 36.68
N VAL A 268 -9.65 -19.77 37.02
CA VAL A 268 -10.74 -19.21 36.20
C VAL A 268 -10.60 -17.70 36.05
N LEU A 269 -10.28 -16.97 37.12
CA LEU A 269 -10.05 -15.52 37.08
C LEU A 269 -8.79 -15.16 36.28
N VAL A 270 -7.69 -15.89 36.46
CA VAL A 270 -6.45 -15.70 35.68
C VAL A 270 -6.67 -15.99 34.19
N ALA A 271 -7.40 -17.06 33.84
CA ALA A 271 -7.74 -17.41 32.47
C ALA A 271 -8.68 -16.35 31.83
N ARG A 272 -9.64 -15.82 32.60
CA ARG A 272 -10.49 -14.69 32.19
C ARG A 272 -9.68 -13.41 31.99
N ALA A 273 -8.76 -13.08 32.88
CA ALA A 273 -7.90 -11.91 32.77
C ALA A 273 -6.99 -12.00 31.54
N HIS A 274 -6.45 -13.19 31.24
CA HIS A 274 -5.67 -13.45 30.02
C HIS A 274 -6.52 -13.31 28.75
N ALA A 275 -7.71 -13.90 28.71
CA ALA A 275 -8.63 -13.81 27.58
C ALA A 275 -9.07 -12.36 27.35
N TRP A 276 -9.49 -11.67 28.40
CA TRP A 276 -9.89 -10.27 28.37
C TRP A 276 -8.75 -9.38 27.85
N SER A 277 -7.53 -9.56 28.37
CA SER A 277 -6.33 -8.82 27.94
C SER A 277 -5.89 -9.13 26.51
N LYS A 278 -6.43 -10.17 25.84
CA LYS A 278 -6.16 -10.46 24.43
C LYS A 278 -7.19 -9.86 23.47
N TYR A 279 -8.43 -9.68 23.91
CA TYR A 279 -9.55 -9.34 23.02
C TYR A 279 -10.23 -8.00 23.33
N HIS A 280 -9.95 -7.36 24.47
CA HIS A 280 -10.69 -6.17 24.95
C HIS A 280 -9.81 -4.95 25.29
N ILE A 281 -8.52 -4.96 24.91
CA ILE A 281 -7.60 -3.83 25.16
C ILE A 281 -8.13 -2.52 24.56
N ASP A 282 -8.64 -2.56 23.33
CA ASP A 282 -9.03 -1.38 22.53
C ASP A 282 -10.21 -0.59 23.11
N ALA A 283 -10.94 -1.16 24.06
CA ALA A 283 -12.04 -0.54 24.80
C ALA A 283 -11.74 -0.36 26.30
N SER A 284 -10.48 -0.52 26.72
CA SER A 284 -10.11 -0.57 28.14
C SER A 284 -9.60 0.76 28.72
N PRO A 285 -9.72 0.97 30.05
CA PRO A 285 -9.04 2.07 30.76
C PRO A 285 -7.50 2.07 30.64
N PHE A 286 -6.92 0.97 30.17
CA PHE A 286 -5.48 0.73 30.02
C PHE A 286 -4.99 0.89 28.58
N TYR A 287 -5.84 1.30 27.63
CA TYR A 287 -5.48 1.39 26.20
C TYR A 287 -4.14 2.10 25.94
N TRP A 288 -3.90 3.22 26.63
CA TRP A 288 -2.64 3.99 26.53
C TRP A 288 -1.42 3.34 27.19
N ASP A 289 -1.63 2.38 28.07
CA ASP A 289 -0.59 1.64 28.80
C ASP A 289 -0.17 0.35 28.07
N PHE A 290 -0.95 -0.10 27.07
CA PHE A 290 -0.64 -1.25 26.21
C PHE A 290 0.09 -0.81 24.92
N PRO A 291 1.36 -1.18 24.71
CA PRO A 291 2.11 -0.77 23.53
C PRO A 291 1.71 -1.57 22.28
N ASN A 292 1.93 -0.98 21.10
CA ASN A 292 1.65 -1.62 19.81
C ASN A 292 2.60 -2.78 19.43
N SER A 293 3.68 -3.01 20.17
CA SER A 293 4.61 -4.12 19.94
C SER A 293 4.07 -5.42 20.55
N GLN A 294 4.26 -6.56 19.87
CA GLN A 294 3.80 -7.85 20.40
C GLN A 294 4.46 -8.20 21.73
N VAL A 295 5.78 -7.97 21.85
CA VAL A 295 6.56 -8.17 23.09
C VAL A 295 5.98 -7.38 24.26
N GLY A 296 5.55 -6.14 24.02
CA GLY A 296 4.95 -5.30 25.05
C GLY A 296 3.51 -5.68 25.39
N ARG A 297 2.69 -6.09 24.41
CA ARG A 297 1.36 -6.69 24.69
C ARG A 297 1.46 -7.98 25.50
N ASP A 298 2.40 -8.85 25.16
CA ASP A 298 2.64 -10.10 25.88
C ASP A 298 3.11 -9.81 27.32
N ALA A 299 3.97 -8.79 27.51
CA ALA A 299 4.41 -8.34 28.84
C ALA A 299 3.27 -7.73 29.67
N ALA A 300 2.41 -6.90 29.06
CA ALA A 300 1.25 -6.30 29.72
C ALA A 300 0.20 -7.36 30.09
N THR A 301 -0.14 -8.25 29.15
CA THR A 301 -1.02 -9.41 29.40
C THR A 301 -0.47 -10.26 30.53
N LYS A 302 0.84 -10.57 30.52
CA LYS A 302 1.49 -11.32 31.59
C LYS A 302 1.38 -10.59 32.93
N ALA A 303 1.63 -9.27 32.96
CA ALA A 303 1.50 -8.46 34.17
C ALA A 303 0.09 -8.54 34.76
N ILE A 304 -0.96 -8.38 33.95
CA ILE A 304 -2.35 -8.50 34.40
C ILE A 304 -2.62 -9.91 34.94
N THR A 305 -2.22 -10.98 34.22
CA THR A 305 -2.42 -12.36 34.70
C THR A 305 -1.67 -12.67 35.99
N SER A 306 -0.47 -12.12 36.18
CA SER A 306 0.31 -12.29 37.41
C SER A 306 -0.26 -11.47 38.58
N MET A 307 -0.82 -10.28 38.31
CA MET A 307 -1.56 -9.51 39.30
C MET A 307 -2.84 -10.24 39.74
N GLU A 308 -3.59 -10.81 38.78
CA GLU A 308 -4.80 -11.60 39.07
C GLU A 308 -4.48 -12.89 39.82
N ALA A 309 -3.36 -13.56 39.51
CA ALA A 309 -2.91 -14.75 40.25
C ALA A 309 -2.44 -14.43 41.68
N ALA A 310 -1.84 -13.26 41.90
CA ALA A 310 -1.37 -12.82 43.21
C ALA A 310 -2.48 -12.21 44.09
N ALA A 311 -3.49 -11.60 43.46
CA ALA A 311 -4.63 -10.97 44.10
C ALA A 311 -5.89 -11.14 43.22
N PRO A 312 -6.61 -12.27 43.33
CA PRO A 312 -7.75 -12.58 42.47
C PRO A 312 -8.88 -11.56 42.64
N GLY A 313 -9.46 -11.12 41.52
CA GLY A 313 -10.45 -10.04 41.46
C GLY A 313 -9.89 -8.65 41.11
N THR A 314 -8.57 -8.46 41.15
CA THR A 314 -7.93 -7.14 40.93
C THR A 314 -8.33 -6.50 39.60
N LEU A 315 -8.38 -7.27 38.50
CA LEU A 315 -8.86 -6.77 37.21
C LEU A 315 -10.35 -6.44 37.24
N GLY A 316 -11.17 -7.28 37.88
CA GLY A 316 -12.61 -7.07 37.99
C GLY A 316 -12.97 -5.78 38.75
N GLU A 317 -12.31 -5.53 39.89
CA GLU A 317 -12.47 -4.32 40.69
C GLU A 317 -12.02 -3.06 39.93
N ALA A 318 -10.88 -3.13 39.22
CA ALA A 318 -10.39 -2.02 38.42
C ALA A 318 -11.33 -1.67 37.24
N LEU A 319 -11.92 -2.68 36.59
CA LEU A 319 -12.90 -2.48 35.51
C LEU A 319 -14.25 -1.94 36.01
N GLN A 320 -14.60 -2.20 37.28
CA GLN A 320 -15.75 -1.60 37.96
C GLN A 320 -15.47 -0.18 38.47
N GLY A 321 -14.24 0.33 38.31
CA GLY A 321 -13.87 1.71 38.62
C GLY A 321 -13.08 1.91 39.91
N ASP A 322 -12.61 0.83 40.58
CA ASP A 322 -11.72 0.99 41.72
C ASP A 322 -10.39 1.66 41.29
N ARG A 323 -10.19 2.89 41.76
CA ARG A 323 -9.05 3.73 41.37
C ARG A 323 -7.72 3.21 41.93
N THR A 324 -7.75 2.45 43.03
CA THR A 324 -6.58 1.89 43.68
C THR A 324 -6.07 0.67 42.91
N GLN A 325 -6.97 -0.24 42.55
CA GLN A 325 -6.65 -1.42 41.76
C GLN A 325 -6.27 -1.04 40.32
N LEU A 326 -6.95 -0.03 39.75
CA LEU A 326 -6.61 0.56 38.46
C LEU A 326 -5.15 1.07 38.45
N GLU A 327 -4.72 1.84 39.46
CA GLU A 327 -3.36 2.39 39.48
C GLU A 327 -2.29 1.33 39.79
N LYS A 328 -2.60 0.31 40.60
CA LYS A 328 -1.73 -0.87 40.78
C LYS A 328 -1.52 -1.60 39.45
N LEU A 329 -2.59 -1.89 38.71
CA LEU A 329 -2.50 -2.55 37.40
C LEU A 329 -1.73 -1.69 36.40
N ARG A 330 -1.99 -0.38 36.32
CA ARG A 330 -1.22 0.54 35.48
C ARG A 330 0.27 0.53 35.81
N THR A 331 0.60 0.58 37.09
CA THR A 331 2.00 0.52 37.56
C THR A 331 2.64 -0.81 37.18
N ALA A 332 1.95 -1.94 37.40
CA ALA A 332 2.43 -3.27 37.04
C ALA A 332 2.64 -3.42 35.52
N ILE A 333 1.70 -2.95 34.69
CA ILE A 333 1.78 -2.94 33.23
C ILE A 333 2.96 -2.09 32.77
N LYS A 334 3.07 -0.83 33.22
CA LYS A 334 4.19 0.07 32.86
C LYS A 334 5.54 -0.52 33.23
N ASN A 335 5.67 -1.09 34.42
CA ASN A 335 6.90 -1.72 34.89
C ASN A 335 7.24 -2.97 34.05
N ALA A 336 6.26 -3.84 33.77
CA ALA A 336 6.47 -5.03 32.96
C ALA A 336 6.82 -4.73 31.50
N VAL A 337 6.14 -3.75 30.89
CA VAL A 337 6.44 -3.26 29.53
C VAL A 337 7.83 -2.63 29.47
N SER A 338 8.19 -1.80 30.45
CA SER A 338 9.52 -1.18 30.54
C SER A 338 10.62 -2.23 30.74
N ALA A 339 10.40 -3.21 31.63
CA ALA A 339 11.33 -4.31 31.87
C ALA A 339 11.47 -5.23 30.66
N ALA A 340 10.38 -5.54 29.94
CA ALA A 340 10.42 -6.32 28.71
C ALA A 340 11.14 -5.58 27.59
N THR A 341 10.98 -4.26 27.50
CA THR A 341 11.67 -3.42 26.51
C THR A 341 13.16 -3.29 26.83
N ALA A 342 13.53 -3.15 28.11
CA ALA A 342 14.93 -3.18 28.56
C ALA A 342 15.57 -4.57 28.39
N ALA A 343 14.83 -5.66 28.65
CA ALA A 343 15.31 -7.02 28.40
C ALA A 343 15.46 -7.30 26.90
N ALA A 344 14.62 -6.72 26.04
CA ALA A 344 14.77 -6.77 24.60
C ALA A 344 16.03 -6.02 24.14
N SER A 345 16.27 -4.79 24.62
CA SER A 345 17.47 -4.04 24.26
C SER A 345 18.78 -4.68 24.77
N VAL A 346 18.76 -5.28 25.96
CA VAL A 346 19.90 -6.07 26.49
C VAL A 346 20.11 -7.37 25.71
N ARG A 347 19.08 -8.04 25.20
CA ARG A 347 19.24 -9.21 24.32
C ARG A 347 19.83 -8.84 22.96
N VAL A 348 19.62 -7.60 22.49
CA VAL A 348 20.18 -7.11 21.23
C VAL A 348 21.66 -6.75 21.35
N SER A 349 22.17 -6.35 22.52
CA SER A 349 23.58 -5.96 22.67
C SER A 349 24.59 -7.09 22.44
N GLY A 350 24.15 -8.36 22.51
CA GLY A 350 24.93 -9.55 22.15
C GLY A 350 24.72 -10.06 20.72
N GLN A 351 23.94 -9.37 19.89
CA GLN A 351 23.66 -9.76 18.50
C GLN A 351 24.51 -8.96 17.50
N PRO A 352 24.81 -9.53 16.31
CA PRO A 352 25.39 -8.73 15.24
C PRO A 352 24.42 -7.58 14.89
N CYS A 353 24.96 -6.42 14.56
CA CYS A 353 24.25 -5.14 14.37
C CYS A 353 23.70 -4.43 15.62
N ALA A 354 24.06 -4.88 16.83
CA ALA A 354 23.68 -4.23 18.09
C ALA A 354 23.87 -2.70 18.12
N ARG A 355 25.04 -2.23 17.67
CA ARG A 355 25.44 -0.82 17.73
C ARG A 355 24.59 0.04 16.79
N GLU A 356 24.39 -0.43 15.56
CA GLU A 356 23.58 0.23 14.55
C GLU A 356 22.09 0.17 14.90
N ALA A 357 21.63 -0.92 15.53
CA ALA A 357 20.24 -1.10 15.97
C ALA A 357 19.79 -0.05 17.00
N LEU A 358 20.70 0.39 17.88
CA LEU A 358 20.40 1.40 18.92
C LEU A 358 20.26 2.82 18.35
N GLY A 359 20.95 3.12 17.24
CA GLY A 359 21.08 4.46 16.69
C GLY A 359 21.98 5.38 17.52
N ALA A 360 22.22 6.59 17.01
CA ALA A 360 22.94 7.64 17.73
C ALA A 360 21.95 8.71 18.24
N PRO A 361 22.19 9.32 19.42
CA PRO A 361 21.32 10.38 19.94
C PRO A 361 21.29 11.59 19.00
N GLY A 362 20.11 12.21 18.89
CA GLY A 362 19.84 13.35 18.01
C GLY A 362 18.37 13.76 18.07
N LYS A 363 17.96 14.73 17.24
CA LYS A 363 16.57 15.23 17.17
C LYS A 363 15.57 14.13 16.76
N TYR A 364 15.98 13.26 15.85
CA TYR A 364 15.29 12.04 15.46
C TYR A 364 16.34 10.94 15.33
N ARG A 365 16.10 9.77 15.94
CA ARG A 365 16.99 8.60 15.86
C ARG A 365 16.50 7.61 14.80
N GLY A 366 17.43 6.88 14.18
CA GLY A 366 17.12 5.73 13.33
C GLY A 366 17.78 4.47 13.87
N GLY A 367 17.33 3.30 13.43
CA GLY A 367 17.87 2.02 13.88
C GLY A 367 16.81 0.93 13.81
N ALA A 368 16.74 0.08 14.82
CA ALA A 368 15.67 -0.91 14.98
C ALA A 368 14.45 -0.30 15.68
N HIS A 369 13.25 -0.79 15.35
CA HIS A 369 11.98 -0.29 15.89
C HIS A 369 11.92 -0.30 17.43
N PHE A 370 12.49 -1.31 18.11
CA PHE A 370 12.56 -1.34 19.57
C PHE A 370 13.35 -0.17 20.16
N ALA A 371 14.38 0.31 19.43
CA ALA A 371 15.22 1.40 19.87
C ALA A 371 14.59 2.74 19.51
N THR A 372 14.03 2.90 18.32
CA THR A 372 13.37 4.15 17.90
C THR A 372 12.02 4.38 18.59
N ALA A 373 11.41 3.36 19.21
CA ALA A 373 10.24 3.51 20.09
C ALA A 373 10.57 4.07 21.51
N LEU A 374 11.78 4.60 21.72
CA LEU A 374 12.26 5.11 23.01
C LEU A 374 12.90 6.51 22.88
N PRO A 375 12.88 7.34 23.95
CA PRO A 375 12.22 7.10 25.23
C PRO A 375 10.69 7.25 25.14
N LEU A 376 9.95 6.50 25.96
CA LEU A 376 8.49 6.62 26.00
C LEU A 376 8.08 8.04 26.44
N GLY A 377 7.12 8.64 25.74
CA GLY A 377 6.60 9.97 26.06
C GLY A 377 7.38 11.15 25.46
N ASP A 378 8.29 10.92 24.51
CA ASP A 378 8.98 11.98 23.76
C ASP A 378 8.10 12.68 22.70
N ASN A 379 6.86 12.21 22.52
CA ASN A 379 5.90 12.64 21.48
C ASN A 379 6.37 12.34 20.05
N LEU A 380 7.25 11.35 19.86
CA LEU A 380 7.68 10.86 18.56
C LEU A 380 7.08 9.47 18.27
N ASP A 381 6.77 9.23 17.01
CA ASP A 381 6.36 7.93 16.51
C ASP A 381 7.57 7.16 15.96
N SER A 382 7.60 5.84 16.19
CA SER A 382 8.57 4.93 15.60
C SER A 382 8.02 4.35 14.29
N HIS A 383 8.43 4.92 13.17
CA HIS A 383 7.96 4.57 11.83
C HIS A 383 8.82 3.47 11.20
N HIS A 384 8.16 2.38 10.80
CA HIS A 384 8.79 1.20 10.20
C HIS A 384 9.16 1.40 8.72
N THR A 385 10.39 1.02 8.38
CA THR A 385 10.95 1.11 7.03
C THR A 385 11.77 -0.16 6.70
N PRO A 386 11.23 -1.15 5.96
CA PRO A 386 9.91 -1.21 5.35
C PRO A 386 8.82 -1.36 6.41
N ALA A 387 7.56 -1.12 6.01
CA ALA A 387 6.42 -1.34 6.89
C ALA A 387 6.39 -2.75 7.52
N ASN A 388 6.10 -2.84 8.82
CA ASN A 388 6.03 -4.12 9.55
C ASN A 388 5.12 -5.16 8.88
N SER A 389 4.00 -4.71 8.28
CA SER A 389 3.05 -5.58 7.57
C SER A 389 3.55 -6.13 6.23
N ALA A 390 4.70 -5.67 5.73
CA ALA A 390 5.41 -6.21 4.57
C ALA A 390 6.65 -7.03 4.93
N SER A 391 7.20 -6.85 6.14
CA SER A 391 8.47 -7.43 6.56
C SER A 391 8.29 -8.83 7.14
N TYR A 392 9.28 -9.72 6.90
CA TYR A 392 9.41 -10.98 7.63
C TYR A 392 10.22 -10.84 8.93
N LEU A 393 10.86 -9.68 9.17
CA LEU A 393 11.52 -9.40 10.44
C LEU A 393 10.45 -9.26 11.54
N PRO A 394 10.72 -9.73 12.77
CA PRO A 394 9.79 -9.50 13.87
C PRO A 394 9.68 -7.99 14.13
N THR A 395 8.50 -7.53 14.56
CA THR A 395 8.15 -6.10 14.69
C THR A 395 9.17 -5.29 15.46
N TRP A 396 9.76 -5.85 16.52
CA TRP A 396 10.75 -5.13 17.31
C TRP A 396 12.09 -4.93 16.58
N ALA A 397 12.44 -5.76 15.60
CA ALA A 397 13.73 -5.76 14.87
C ALA A 397 13.66 -5.14 13.47
N GLY A 398 12.48 -4.76 12.96
CA GLY A 398 12.39 -4.06 11.68
C GLY A 398 13.15 -2.73 11.73
N PRO A 399 13.88 -2.33 10.66
CA PRO A 399 14.47 -0.99 10.61
C PRO A 399 13.37 0.07 10.67
N ALA A 400 13.69 1.20 11.29
CA ALA A 400 12.74 2.25 11.60
C ALA A 400 13.44 3.61 11.82
N ILE A 401 12.66 4.68 11.73
CA ILE A 401 13.05 6.03 12.15
C ILE A 401 12.08 6.60 13.19
N GLN A 402 12.56 7.47 14.06
CA GLN A 402 11.71 8.40 14.79
C GLN A 402 11.21 9.49 13.85
N MET A 403 9.93 9.84 13.95
CA MET A 403 9.36 10.99 13.24
C MET A 403 8.19 11.61 14.01
N LEU A 404 7.75 12.80 13.61
CA LEU A 404 6.57 13.42 14.22
C LEU A 404 5.31 12.58 13.92
N PRO A 405 4.37 12.39 14.87
CA PRO A 405 3.15 11.61 14.63
C PRO A 405 2.29 12.15 13.48
N GLU A 406 2.34 13.46 13.22
CA GLU A 406 1.66 14.08 12.07
C GLU A 406 2.30 13.74 10.71
N ASP A 407 3.61 13.55 10.68
CA ASP A 407 4.35 13.16 9.49
C ASP A 407 4.23 11.64 9.29
N HIS A 408 4.23 10.87 10.38
CA HIS A 408 3.96 9.44 10.36
C HIS A 408 2.59 9.15 9.75
N ARG A 409 1.52 9.83 10.20
CA ARG A 409 0.17 9.71 9.61
C ARG A 409 0.07 10.05 8.13
N ALA A 410 1.02 10.82 7.60
CA ALA A 410 1.04 11.24 6.20
C ALA A 410 1.84 10.29 5.28
N THR A 411 2.53 9.28 5.84
CA THR A 411 3.23 8.28 5.03
C THR A 411 2.27 7.30 4.36
N LEU A 412 2.65 6.78 3.20
CA LEU A 412 1.89 5.83 2.42
C LEU A 412 1.77 4.45 3.09
N SER A 413 2.68 4.12 4.01
CA SER A 413 2.66 2.88 4.79
C SER A 413 1.83 2.97 6.09
N TYR A 414 1.50 4.17 6.59
CA TYR A 414 0.77 4.34 7.85
C TYR A 414 -0.60 3.65 7.88
N GLY A 415 -0.83 2.84 8.92
CA GLY A 415 -2.09 2.13 9.16
C GLY A 415 -2.47 1.10 8.07
N ARG A 416 -1.61 0.86 7.07
CA ARG A 416 -1.97 0.05 5.90
C ARG A 416 -1.66 -1.43 6.10
N LYS A 417 -2.62 -2.26 5.69
CA LYS A 417 -2.47 -3.72 5.61
C LYS A 417 -1.75 -4.13 4.33
N VAL A 418 -1.23 -5.37 4.31
CA VAL A 418 -0.52 -5.96 3.17
C VAL A 418 -1.33 -6.01 1.87
N THR A 419 -2.66 -5.94 1.97
CA THR A 419 -3.59 -5.84 0.83
C THR A 419 -3.55 -4.49 0.10
N SER A 420 -2.90 -3.46 0.64
CA SER A 420 -2.76 -2.17 -0.05
C SER A 420 -1.67 -2.20 -1.13
N PRO A 421 -1.80 -1.45 -2.24
CA PRO A 421 -0.82 -1.46 -3.34
C PRO A 421 0.62 -1.09 -2.92
N TYR A 422 0.75 -0.22 -1.91
CA TYR A 422 2.05 0.21 -1.39
C TYR A 422 2.74 -0.92 -0.61
N ILE A 423 2.06 -1.46 0.42
CA ILE A 423 2.60 -2.51 1.30
C ILE A 423 2.82 -3.83 0.53
N SER A 424 1.92 -4.20 -0.38
CA SER A 424 2.10 -5.38 -1.26
C SER A 424 3.32 -5.24 -2.19
N THR A 425 3.67 -4.03 -2.60
CA THR A 425 4.89 -3.78 -3.38
C THR A 425 6.14 -3.95 -2.53
N GLN A 426 6.14 -3.44 -1.29
CA GLN A 426 7.21 -3.71 -0.33
C GLN A 426 7.35 -5.22 -0.06
N ALA A 427 6.25 -5.93 0.19
CA ALA A 427 6.25 -7.37 0.45
C ALA A 427 6.81 -8.16 -0.74
N ARG A 428 6.47 -7.78 -1.98
CA ARG A 428 7.06 -8.40 -3.20
C ARG A 428 8.56 -8.16 -3.29
N LEU A 429 9.03 -6.94 -3.05
CA LEU A 429 10.47 -6.62 -3.05
C LEU A 429 11.21 -7.44 -2.00
N ILE A 430 10.70 -7.47 -0.76
CA ILE A 430 11.24 -8.25 0.35
C ILE A 430 11.29 -9.75 0.02
N ASN A 431 10.20 -10.33 -0.49
CA ASN A 431 10.14 -11.74 -0.89
C ASN A 431 11.09 -12.07 -2.07
N SER A 432 11.38 -11.10 -2.93
CA SER A 432 12.36 -11.25 -4.03
C SER A 432 13.82 -11.04 -3.62
N GLY A 433 14.12 -10.84 -2.34
CA GLY A 433 15.48 -10.54 -1.86
C GLY A 433 15.97 -9.15 -2.29
N GLN A 434 15.05 -8.17 -2.29
CA GLN A 434 15.32 -6.76 -2.60
C GLN A 434 14.89 -5.89 -1.41
N PHE A 435 15.24 -6.29 -0.18
CA PHE A 435 14.78 -5.65 1.06
C PHE A 435 15.17 -4.16 1.10
N MET A 436 16.39 -3.83 0.66
CA MET A 436 16.88 -2.45 0.54
C MET A 436 16.05 -1.59 -0.43
N LYS A 437 15.45 -2.18 -1.47
CA LYS A 437 14.55 -1.44 -2.38
C LYS A 437 13.21 -1.11 -1.69
N ALA A 438 12.70 -2.01 -0.86
CA ALA A 438 11.51 -1.75 -0.05
C ALA A 438 11.74 -0.65 0.99
N ILE A 439 12.95 -0.56 1.55
CA ILE A 439 13.39 0.57 2.40
C ILE A 439 13.41 1.87 1.58
N ASN A 440 14.02 1.85 0.39
CA ASN A 440 14.11 3.04 -0.46
C ASN A 440 12.74 3.61 -0.85
N MET A 441 11.69 2.79 -0.97
CA MET A 441 10.32 3.28 -1.16
C MET A 441 9.88 4.19 0.00
N ASP A 442 10.06 3.75 1.25
CA ASP A 442 9.71 4.57 2.41
C ASP A 442 10.62 5.78 2.54
N ILE A 443 11.92 5.68 2.24
CA ILE A 443 12.83 6.85 2.26
C ILE A 443 12.34 7.94 1.29
N LEU A 444 11.90 7.58 0.08
CA LEU A 444 11.36 8.54 -0.88
C LEU A 444 10.05 9.17 -0.37
N ASP A 445 9.20 8.39 0.30
CA ASP A 445 7.95 8.89 0.86
C ASP A 445 8.16 9.79 2.09
N ILE A 446 9.09 9.44 2.98
CA ILE A 446 9.51 10.25 4.12
C ILE A 446 10.13 11.56 3.64
N LYS A 447 10.96 11.54 2.58
CA LYS A 447 11.53 12.75 1.98
C LYS A 447 10.47 13.62 1.29
N ARG A 448 9.46 13.02 0.64
CA ARG A 448 8.26 13.74 0.16
C ARG A 448 7.56 14.47 1.31
N ILE A 449 7.33 13.80 2.43
CA ILE A 449 6.72 14.43 3.61
C ILE A 449 7.60 15.53 4.18
N ALA A 450 8.90 15.29 4.38
CA ALA A 450 9.85 16.29 4.86
C ALA A 450 9.83 17.58 3.99
N MET A 451 9.86 17.41 2.66
CA MET A 451 9.74 18.50 1.69
C MET A 451 8.42 19.26 1.81
N LEU A 452 7.28 18.56 1.93
CA LEU A 452 5.96 19.18 2.14
C LEU A 452 5.85 19.96 3.46
N ARG A 453 6.73 19.69 4.43
CA ARG A 453 6.84 20.44 5.70
C ARG A 453 7.89 21.55 5.68
N GLY A 454 8.44 21.88 4.52
CA GLY A 454 9.40 22.98 4.33
C GLY A 454 10.84 22.66 4.78
N ASP A 455 11.13 21.42 5.16
CA ASP A 455 12.46 20.98 5.60
C ASP A 455 12.75 19.59 5.01
N PRO A 456 13.32 19.50 3.79
CA PRO A 456 13.58 18.22 3.13
C PRO A 456 14.68 17.39 3.82
N THR A 457 15.46 17.98 4.73
CA THR A 457 16.54 17.29 5.45
C THR A 457 16.13 16.83 6.86
N ARG A 458 14.90 17.17 7.30
CA ARG A 458 14.33 16.88 8.63
C ARG A 458 14.68 15.51 9.22
N TYR A 459 14.62 14.47 8.39
CA TYR A 459 14.81 13.08 8.80
C TYR A 459 16.13 12.45 8.29
N ASP A 460 17.02 13.20 7.63
CA ASP A 460 18.23 12.64 7.00
C ASP A 460 19.15 11.92 7.98
N ALA A 461 19.35 12.46 9.19
CA ALA A 461 20.16 11.81 10.22
C ALA A 461 19.54 10.48 10.70
N ALA A 462 18.21 10.42 10.84
CA ALA A 462 17.52 9.18 11.22
C ALA A 462 17.53 8.16 10.07
N ILE A 463 17.29 8.61 8.83
CA ILE A 463 17.38 7.78 7.63
C ILE A 463 18.79 7.17 7.50
N ALA A 464 19.85 7.94 7.71
CA ALA A 464 21.23 7.45 7.66
C ALA A 464 21.52 6.37 8.72
N GLN A 465 21.04 6.56 9.96
CA GLN A 465 21.20 5.56 11.03
C GLN A 465 20.40 4.28 10.76
N MET A 466 19.16 4.42 10.28
CA MET A 466 18.31 3.28 9.87
C MET A 466 18.92 2.51 8.70
N MET A 467 19.49 3.21 7.71
CA MET A 467 20.22 2.60 6.60
C MET A 467 21.47 1.86 7.08
N ALA A 468 22.26 2.42 8.00
CA ALA A 468 23.41 1.73 8.57
C ALA A 468 23.01 0.43 9.30
N TYR A 469 21.86 0.43 9.99
CA TYR A 469 21.29 -0.79 10.58
C TYR A 469 20.86 -1.80 9.52
N ALA A 470 20.14 -1.38 8.49
CA ALA A 470 19.71 -2.25 7.40
C ALA A 470 20.90 -2.85 6.60
N GLU A 471 21.91 -2.04 6.28
CA GLU A 471 23.15 -2.50 5.64
C GLU A 471 23.90 -3.51 6.51
N CYS A 472 23.90 -3.31 7.83
CA CYS A 472 24.40 -4.31 8.74
C CYS A 472 23.57 -5.61 8.65
N LEU A 473 22.24 -5.56 8.82
CA LEU A 473 21.39 -6.74 8.68
C LEU A 473 21.61 -7.49 7.36
N LYS A 474 21.91 -6.75 6.29
CA LYS A 474 22.22 -7.33 4.98
C LYS A 474 23.58 -8.04 4.95
N ARG A 475 24.62 -7.42 5.51
CA ARG A 475 25.96 -8.02 5.61
C ARG A 475 25.95 -9.31 6.42
N GLU A 476 25.14 -9.36 7.47
CA GLU A 476 24.98 -10.53 8.34
C GLU A 476 24.00 -11.58 7.77
N GLY A 477 23.47 -11.37 6.55
CA GLY A 477 22.57 -12.30 5.86
C GLY A 477 21.14 -12.40 6.43
N ILE A 478 20.80 -11.55 7.40
CA ILE A 478 19.47 -11.48 8.02
C ILE A 478 18.45 -10.88 7.02
N ILE A 479 18.89 -9.90 6.22
CA ILE A 479 18.15 -9.43 5.04
C ILE A 479 18.91 -9.64 3.73
N LYS A 480 18.17 -9.65 2.61
CA LYS A 480 18.67 -9.88 1.25
C LYS A 480 18.50 -8.59 0.42
#